data_AF-A0A817YYS8-F1
#
_entry.id   AF-A0A817YYS8-F1
#
_cell.length_a   1.000
_cell.length_b   1.000
_cell.length_c   1.000
_cell.angle_alpha   90.00
_cell.angle_beta   90.00
_cell.angle_gamma   90.00
#
_symmetry.space_group_name_H-M   'P 1'
#
loop_
_entity.id
_entity.type
_entity.pdbx_description
1 polymer ?
#
loop_
_entity_poly.entity_id
_entity_poly.type
_entity_poly.pdbx_seq_one_letter_code
_entity_poly.pdbx_strand_id
1 'polypeptide(L)'
;MASKEHKGICSDRVRGSSAVNVDLLECPICHDLLWIPITCQRCETSFCSACINRWVAANPGKCPNRCKIYIERKCPSFIVKLLGQLQIACYYQSKGCEQVIPYEALDKHESECDYQPQQCSGCRSEVLKKDFDNHTSGCAAIELTCQDCKLVYKRVDAATTHTENICLREQTKENIHQIRQLTLQLHEMRLLLPSITKAKITFNDLPMADQKSNFIPDMYRGLEWNKIYYTQRLHLKKNLLNNVHVPSLTATNSRHVAWFTEKAAISAENVNGIFTFVSLTVYGAWNDGMQLLITGHRNSILVSKYTTAVLWCKPQLVLLNWQDIDKVILQPLRDTRHPENRATIGKCNRISHLLDLPDEVLLMICRYLQPVDVLRAFFKSTSDRLHRLILGYRTNLVLSTLSYAEFRFVVDELLPYLETPQLALSNSKIPCLVEHFLSLCHQLPLNNLRKLTLKSCTNISSSLVVWLSNQSKLEDLSVYNGDLEVVARKSRPTLLNRSRGFG
;
A
#
# COMPACT_ATOMS: atom_id res chain seq x y z
N MET A 1 -25.02 -1.74 -34.27
CA MET A 1 -26.26 -0.99 -34.54
C MET A 1 -26.69 -1.29 -35.96
N ALA A 2 -27.55 -2.29 -36.15
CA ALA A 2 -28.20 -2.48 -37.44
C ALA A 2 -29.22 -1.35 -37.58
N SER A 3 -28.90 -0.35 -38.41
CA SER A 3 -29.85 0.67 -38.83
C SER A 3 -31.08 -0.05 -39.39
N LYS A 4 -32.24 0.17 -38.76
CA LYS A 4 -33.51 -0.23 -39.36
C LYS A 4 -33.70 0.62 -40.62
N GLU A 5 -33.19 0.14 -41.75
CA GLU A 5 -33.57 0.67 -43.06
C GLU A 5 -35.02 0.25 -43.32
N HIS A 6 -35.96 1.05 -42.83
CA HIS A 6 -37.37 0.89 -43.14
C HIS A 6 -37.53 1.01 -44.66
N LYS A 7 -37.86 -0.12 -45.32
CA LYS A 7 -38.10 -0.19 -46.76
C LYS A 7 -39.44 0.48 -47.12
N GLY A 8 -40.37 0.58 -46.17
CA GLY A 8 -41.70 1.20 -46.25
C GLY A 8 -42.50 0.85 -45.00
N ILE A 9 -43.75 1.33 -44.89
CA ILE A 9 -44.67 0.92 -43.82
C ILE A 9 -45.69 -0.06 -44.40
N CYS A 10 -45.76 -1.28 -43.85
CA CYS A 10 -46.75 -2.27 -44.25
C CYS A 10 -48.19 -1.73 -44.08
N SER A 11 -49.01 -1.86 -45.12
CA SER A 11 -50.39 -1.35 -45.16
C SER A 11 -51.28 -1.93 -44.05
N ASP A 12 -51.02 -3.17 -43.61
CA ASP A 12 -51.72 -3.83 -42.49
C ASP A 12 -51.56 -3.09 -41.15
N ARG A 13 -50.64 -2.14 -41.05
CA ARG A 13 -50.40 -1.33 -39.85
C ARG A 13 -51.25 -0.06 -39.82
N VAL A 14 -51.87 0.33 -40.93
CA VAL A 14 -52.71 1.53 -40.99
C VAL A 14 -54.03 1.29 -40.24
N ARG A 15 -54.50 2.29 -39.50
CA ARG A 15 -55.73 2.25 -38.70
C ARG A 15 -56.61 3.45 -39.07
N GLY A 16 -57.93 3.23 -39.18
CA GLY A 16 -58.93 4.30 -39.31
C GLY A 16 -58.92 5.11 -40.62
N SER A 17 -58.28 4.63 -41.69
CA SER A 17 -58.10 5.38 -42.95
C SER A 17 -59.32 5.31 -43.90
N SER A 18 -60.52 5.65 -43.43
CA SER A 18 -61.71 5.64 -44.30
C SER A 18 -61.74 6.77 -45.34
N ALA A 19 -60.89 7.79 -45.19
CA ALA A 19 -60.90 9.02 -46.00
C ALA A 19 -59.68 9.21 -46.93
N VAL A 20 -58.62 8.41 -46.78
CA VAL A 20 -57.39 8.50 -47.60
C VAL A 20 -57.27 7.21 -48.41
N ASN A 21 -57.12 7.35 -49.74
CA ASN A 21 -56.82 6.23 -50.61
C ASN A 21 -55.34 5.84 -50.45
N VAL A 22 -55.09 4.76 -49.72
CA VAL A 22 -53.75 4.28 -49.34
C VAL A 22 -52.97 3.78 -50.55
N ASP A 23 -53.64 3.24 -51.58
CA ASP A 23 -53.02 2.70 -52.80
C ASP A 23 -52.23 3.78 -53.56
N LEU A 24 -52.67 5.05 -53.46
CA LEU A 24 -51.98 6.21 -54.07
C LEU A 24 -50.67 6.59 -53.35
N LEU A 25 -50.42 6.02 -52.17
CA LEU A 25 -49.27 6.30 -51.31
C LEU A 25 -48.31 5.11 -51.24
N GLU A 26 -48.45 4.13 -52.12
CA GLU A 26 -47.57 2.97 -52.20
C GLU A 26 -46.26 3.29 -52.93
N CYS A 27 -45.17 2.74 -52.43
CA CYS A 27 -43.88 2.83 -53.10
C CYS A 27 -43.78 1.76 -54.21
N PRO A 28 -43.46 2.12 -55.46
CA PRO A 28 -43.35 1.15 -56.56
C PRO A 28 -42.21 0.13 -56.46
N ILE A 29 -41.33 0.24 -55.44
CA ILE A 29 -40.19 -0.66 -55.25
C ILE A 29 -40.50 -1.72 -54.19
N CYS A 30 -41.07 -1.33 -53.05
CA CYS A 30 -41.37 -2.25 -51.95
C CYS A 30 -42.85 -2.61 -51.84
N HIS A 31 -43.75 -1.91 -52.55
CA HIS A 31 -45.20 -2.06 -52.48
C HIS A 31 -45.81 -1.81 -51.09
N ASP A 32 -45.04 -1.16 -50.21
CA ASP A 32 -45.49 -0.68 -48.91
C ASP A 32 -45.78 0.82 -48.98
N LEU A 33 -46.48 1.35 -47.97
CA LEU A 33 -46.72 2.78 -47.81
C LEU A 33 -45.38 3.53 -47.74
N LEU A 34 -45.31 4.67 -48.42
CA LEU A 34 -44.13 5.51 -48.52
C LEU A 34 -43.57 5.90 -47.13
N TRP A 35 -42.28 5.62 -46.90
CA TRP A 35 -41.54 6.06 -45.72
C TRP A 35 -40.45 7.08 -46.10
N ILE A 36 -40.52 8.27 -45.51
CA ILE A 36 -39.66 9.43 -45.81
C ILE A 36 -39.50 9.57 -47.34
N PRO A 37 -40.59 9.87 -48.08
CA PRO A 37 -40.60 9.77 -49.53
C PRO A 37 -39.64 10.76 -50.20
N ILE A 38 -39.04 10.30 -51.29
CA ILE A 38 -38.24 11.07 -52.23
C ILE A 38 -38.87 10.92 -53.62
N THR A 39 -38.94 12.01 -54.38
CA THR A 39 -39.63 12.02 -55.68
C THR A 39 -38.65 12.24 -56.81
N CYS A 40 -38.81 11.49 -57.90
CA CYS A 40 -38.06 11.77 -59.13
C CYS A 40 -38.65 13.01 -59.81
N GLN A 41 -37.83 14.03 -60.08
CA GLN A 41 -38.29 15.26 -60.74
C GLN A 41 -38.84 15.00 -62.16
N ARG A 42 -38.40 13.94 -62.84
CA ARG A 42 -38.75 13.68 -64.25
C ARG A 42 -40.09 12.99 -64.45
N CYS A 43 -40.45 12.04 -63.59
CA CYS A 43 -41.69 11.26 -63.69
C CYS A 43 -42.65 11.47 -62.52
N GLU A 44 -42.28 12.33 -61.57
CA GLU A 44 -43.07 12.69 -60.37
C GLU A 44 -43.44 11.50 -59.47
N THR A 45 -42.87 10.32 -59.72
CA THR A 45 -43.08 9.13 -58.91
C THR A 45 -42.31 9.25 -57.60
N SER A 46 -42.98 8.95 -56.49
CA SER A 46 -42.41 8.97 -55.15
C SER A 46 -41.98 7.56 -54.72
N PHE A 47 -40.87 7.47 -54.01
CA PHE A 47 -40.29 6.23 -53.51
C PHE A 47 -39.88 6.42 -52.05
N CYS A 48 -39.84 5.34 -51.26
CA CYS A 48 -39.22 5.40 -49.94
C CYS A 48 -37.75 5.79 -50.06
N SER A 49 -37.25 6.65 -49.17
CA SER A 49 -35.85 7.11 -49.19
C SER A 49 -34.86 5.93 -49.27
N ALA A 50 -35.02 4.91 -48.42
CA ALA A 50 -34.16 3.73 -48.44
C ALA A 50 -34.26 2.93 -49.74
N CYS A 51 -35.45 2.82 -50.35
CA CYS A 51 -35.64 2.08 -51.59
C CYS A 51 -34.98 2.77 -52.78
N ILE A 52 -35.17 4.08 -52.93
CA ILE A 52 -34.55 4.82 -54.05
C ILE A 52 -33.04 4.90 -53.91
N ASN A 53 -32.52 5.13 -52.70
CA ASN A 53 -31.08 5.20 -52.45
C ASN A 53 -30.40 3.86 -52.77
N ARG A 54 -30.99 2.73 -52.34
CA ARG A 54 -30.48 1.40 -52.69
C ARG A 54 -30.52 1.14 -54.19
N TRP A 55 -31.60 1.55 -54.87
CA TRP A 55 -31.72 1.39 -56.32
C TRP A 55 -30.66 2.19 -57.07
N VAL A 56 -30.48 3.46 -56.73
CA VAL A 56 -29.52 4.36 -57.39
C VAL A 56 -28.08 3.92 -57.13
N ALA A 57 -27.78 3.38 -55.95
CA ALA A 57 -26.49 2.77 -55.66
C ALA A 57 -26.18 1.57 -56.59
N ALA A 58 -27.17 0.74 -56.89
CA ALA A 58 -27.02 -0.40 -57.81
C ALA A 58 -27.13 0.00 -59.29
N ASN A 59 -27.83 1.09 -59.61
CA ASN A 59 -28.11 1.56 -60.96
C ASN A 59 -27.84 3.08 -61.06
N PRO A 60 -26.56 3.50 -61.14
CA PRO A 60 -26.19 4.91 -61.10
C PRO A 60 -26.92 5.73 -62.16
N GLY A 61 -27.58 6.80 -61.73
CA GLY A 61 -28.25 7.76 -62.60
C GLY A 61 -29.56 7.28 -63.25
N LYS A 62 -30.05 6.06 -62.98
CA LYS A 62 -31.29 5.54 -63.57
C LYS A 62 -32.44 5.57 -62.58
N CYS A 63 -33.61 6.03 -63.02
CA CYS A 63 -34.82 6.01 -62.20
C CYS A 63 -35.48 4.62 -62.25
N PRO A 64 -36.00 4.08 -61.14
CA PRO A 64 -36.76 2.83 -61.12
C PRO A 64 -37.96 2.85 -62.09
N ASN A 65 -38.59 4.01 -62.27
CA ASN A 65 -39.68 4.22 -63.23
C ASN A 65 -39.18 4.58 -64.65
N ARG A 66 -38.05 3.98 -65.06
CA ARG A 66 -37.51 4.00 -66.44
C ARG A 66 -37.16 5.38 -67.02
N CYS A 67 -36.95 6.42 -66.21
CA CYS A 67 -36.37 7.67 -66.71
C CYS A 67 -34.90 7.51 -67.10
N LYS A 68 -34.47 8.19 -68.17
CA LYS A 68 -33.08 8.17 -68.65
C LYS A 68 -32.08 8.74 -67.65
N ILE A 69 -32.49 9.74 -66.86
CA ILE A 69 -31.70 10.39 -65.82
C ILE A 69 -32.58 10.53 -64.58
N TYR A 70 -32.14 9.99 -63.45
CA TYR A 70 -32.74 10.24 -62.15
C TYR A 70 -32.30 11.61 -61.62
N ILE A 71 -33.27 12.43 -61.25
CA ILE A 71 -33.03 13.71 -60.58
C ILE A 71 -33.89 13.71 -59.31
N GLU A 72 -33.22 13.83 -58.17
CA GLU A 72 -33.87 13.85 -56.87
C GLU A 72 -34.61 15.17 -56.62
N ARG A 73 -35.83 15.07 -56.09
CA ARG A 73 -36.62 16.20 -55.60
C ARG A 73 -37.28 15.82 -54.29
N LYS A 74 -37.46 16.82 -53.40
CA LYS A 74 -38.30 16.68 -52.21
C LYS A 74 -39.72 16.25 -52.60
N CYS A 75 -40.30 15.37 -51.80
CA CYS A 75 -41.67 14.90 -52.03
C CYS A 75 -42.68 16.04 -52.08
N PRO A 76 -43.62 16.05 -53.05
CA PRO A 76 -44.72 17.01 -53.12
C PRO A 76 -45.48 17.12 -51.80
N SER A 77 -45.80 18.35 -51.41
CA SER A 77 -46.45 18.64 -50.12
C SER A 77 -47.81 17.96 -49.95
N PHE A 78 -48.54 17.69 -51.02
CA PHE A 78 -49.81 16.98 -50.95
C PHE A 78 -49.64 15.52 -50.48
N ILE A 79 -48.62 14.79 -50.96
CA ILE A 79 -48.33 13.41 -50.55
C ILE A 79 -47.96 13.39 -49.07
N VAL A 80 -47.11 14.33 -48.64
CA VAL A 80 -46.71 14.47 -47.23
C VAL A 80 -47.92 14.74 -46.34
N LYS A 81 -48.86 15.61 -46.77
CA LYS A 81 -50.10 15.88 -46.04
C LYS A 81 -51.02 14.66 -45.94
N LEU A 82 -51.15 13.89 -47.02
CA LEU A 82 -51.96 12.66 -47.03
C LEU A 82 -51.35 11.60 -46.10
N LEU A 83 -50.02 11.43 -46.12
CA LEU A 83 -49.31 10.56 -45.18
C LEU A 83 -49.54 10.99 -43.73
N GLY A 84 -49.50 12.30 -43.45
CA GLY A 84 -49.75 12.86 -42.12
C GLY A 84 -51.15 12.65 -41.54
N GLN A 85 -52.14 12.34 -42.39
CA GLN A 85 -53.49 12.01 -41.94
C GLN A 85 -53.61 10.55 -41.46
N LEU A 86 -52.60 9.71 -41.70
CA LEU A 86 -52.64 8.30 -41.37
C LEU A 86 -52.29 8.07 -39.90
N GLN A 87 -53.05 7.16 -39.29
CA GLN A 87 -52.79 6.60 -37.98
C GLN A 87 -52.20 5.20 -38.16
N ILE A 88 -51.05 4.92 -37.53
CA ILE A 88 -50.23 3.75 -37.82
C ILE A 88 -49.93 3.01 -36.53
N ALA A 89 -50.29 1.74 -36.46
CA ALA A 89 -49.94 0.86 -35.36
C ALA A 89 -48.42 0.66 -35.28
N CYS A 90 -47.88 0.67 -34.07
CA CYS A 90 -46.45 0.46 -33.82
C CYS A 90 -45.92 -0.84 -34.44
N TYR A 91 -44.70 -0.83 -34.98
CA TYR A 91 -44.04 -2.03 -35.51
C TYR A 91 -43.96 -3.17 -34.48
N TYR A 92 -43.86 -2.84 -33.19
CA TYR A 92 -43.78 -3.82 -32.10
C TYR A 92 -45.16 -4.23 -31.55
N GLN A 93 -46.24 -4.07 -32.34
CA GLN A 93 -47.58 -4.50 -31.95
C GLN A 93 -47.62 -6.00 -31.58
N SER A 94 -46.91 -6.85 -32.33
CA SER A 94 -46.79 -8.28 -32.03
C SER A 94 -46.06 -8.58 -30.72
N LYS A 95 -45.30 -7.63 -30.18
CA LYS A 95 -44.59 -7.74 -28.89
C LYS A 95 -45.37 -7.12 -27.72
N GLY A 96 -46.54 -6.51 -28.00
CA GLY A 96 -47.44 -5.94 -26.99
C GLY A 96 -47.57 -4.41 -27.01
N CYS A 97 -47.02 -3.72 -28.00
CA CYS A 97 -47.27 -2.27 -28.12
C CYS A 97 -48.62 -2.00 -28.79
N GLU A 98 -49.59 -1.53 -28.03
CA GLU A 98 -50.95 -1.22 -28.54
C GLU A 98 -51.08 0.22 -29.08
N GLN A 99 -49.99 0.98 -29.11
CA GLN A 99 -50.03 2.38 -29.54
C GLN A 99 -50.28 2.50 -31.05
N VAL A 100 -51.17 3.42 -31.39
CA VAL A 100 -51.44 3.90 -32.74
C VAL A 100 -50.95 5.34 -32.82
N ILE A 101 -50.02 5.60 -33.72
CA ILE A 101 -49.22 6.82 -33.77
C ILE A 101 -49.43 7.52 -35.13
N PRO A 102 -49.53 8.87 -35.17
CA PRO A 102 -49.49 9.61 -36.43
C PRO A 102 -48.21 9.36 -37.22
N TYR A 103 -48.28 9.38 -38.55
CA TYR A 103 -47.15 9.12 -39.44
C TYR A 103 -45.89 9.93 -39.08
N GLU A 104 -46.02 11.22 -38.75
CA GLU A 104 -44.90 12.10 -38.43
C GLU A 104 -44.17 11.73 -37.12
N ALA A 105 -44.90 11.15 -36.16
CA ALA A 105 -44.35 10.79 -34.84
C ALA A 105 -43.88 9.32 -34.77
N LEU A 106 -44.11 8.54 -35.83
CA LEU A 106 -43.86 7.09 -35.83
C LEU A 106 -42.38 6.75 -35.59
N ASP A 107 -41.44 7.44 -36.25
CA ASP A 107 -40.00 7.18 -36.12
C ASP A 107 -39.51 7.41 -34.69
N LYS A 108 -39.97 8.52 -34.09
CA LYS A 108 -39.66 8.87 -32.71
C LYS A 108 -40.23 7.82 -31.76
N HIS A 109 -41.49 7.43 -31.94
CA HIS A 109 -42.08 6.39 -31.12
C HIS A 109 -41.31 5.06 -31.24
N GLU A 110 -41.02 4.57 -32.45
CA GLU A 110 -40.39 3.25 -32.62
C GLU A 110 -38.93 3.17 -32.18
N SER A 111 -38.22 4.31 -32.15
CA SER A 111 -36.88 4.41 -31.58
C SER A 111 -36.89 4.48 -30.05
N GLU A 112 -37.97 4.97 -29.46
CA GLU A 112 -38.13 5.09 -28.01
C GLU A 112 -38.99 3.99 -27.38
N CYS A 113 -39.67 3.17 -28.19
CA CYS A 113 -40.68 2.20 -27.76
C CYS A 113 -40.17 1.19 -26.74
N ASP A 114 -40.91 1.05 -25.65
CA ASP A 114 -40.67 0.11 -24.54
C ASP A 114 -40.68 -1.37 -24.96
N TYR A 115 -41.36 -1.69 -26.06
CA TYR A 115 -41.46 -3.03 -26.63
C TYR A 115 -40.40 -3.31 -27.70
N GLN A 116 -39.48 -2.36 -27.91
CA GLN A 116 -38.32 -2.58 -28.74
C GLN A 116 -37.41 -3.65 -28.11
N PRO A 117 -37.03 -4.71 -28.83
CA PRO A 117 -36.05 -5.68 -28.35
C PRO A 117 -34.66 -5.06 -28.30
N GLN A 118 -33.96 -5.35 -27.22
CA GLN A 118 -32.56 -5.02 -27.01
C GLN A 118 -31.80 -6.30 -26.68
N GLN A 119 -30.61 -6.44 -27.25
CA GLN A 119 -29.76 -7.59 -26.99
C GLN A 119 -28.92 -7.33 -25.73
N CYS A 120 -28.97 -8.26 -24.77
CA CYS A 120 -28.10 -8.18 -23.59
C CYS A 120 -26.62 -8.34 -23.99
N SER A 121 -25.74 -7.46 -23.52
CA SER A 121 -24.29 -7.54 -23.76
C SER A 121 -23.65 -8.78 -23.15
N GLY A 122 -24.19 -9.29 -22.04
CA GLY A 122 -23.71 -10.49 -21.36
C GLY A 122 -24.21 -11.78 -22.00
N CYS A 123 -25.48 -12.12 -21.77
CA CYS A 123 -26.05 -13.42 -22.17
C CYS A 123 -26.53 -13.46 -23.63
N ARG A 124 -26.47 -12.35 -24.37
CA ARG A 124 -26.90 -12.22 -25.78
C ARG A 124 -28.38 -12.50 -26.05
N SER A 125 -29.21 -12.67 -25.03
CA SER A 125 -30.66 -12.82 -25.20
C SER A 125 -31.31 -11.50 -25.61
N GLU A 126 -32.35 -11.58 -26.44
CA GLU A 126 -33.21 -10.44 -26.74
C GLU A 126 -34.20 -10.23 -25.58
N VAL A 127 -34.25 -9.02 -25.05
CA VAL A 127 -35.14 -8.61 -23.96
C VAL A 127 -35.85 -7.32 -24.37
N LEU A 128 -37.10 -7.13 -23.98
CA LEU A 128 -37.82 -5.89 -24.27
C LEU A 128 -37.19 -4.73 -23.48
N LYS A 129 -37.16 -3.54 -24.08
CA LYS A 129 -36.57 -2.33 -23.47
C LYS A 129 -37.12 -2.04 -22.07
N LYS A 130 -38.44 -2.20 -21.85
CA LYS A 130 -39.06 -2.04 -20.52
C LYS A 130 -38.54 -3.01 -19.45
N ASP A 131 -38.11 -4.21 -19.86
CA ASP A 131 -37.66 -5.27 -18.97
C ASP A 131 -36.12 -5.35 -18.93
N PHE A 132 -35.44 -4.52 -19.71
CA PHE A 132 -34.00 -4.58 -19.92
C PHE A 132 -33.22 -4.26 -18.63
N ASP A 133 -33.65 -3.25 -17.87
CA ASP A 133 -33.00 -2.88 -16.60
C ASP A 133 -33.16 -3.97 -15.53
N ASN A 134 -34.35 -4.58 -15.46
CA ASN A 134 -34.61 -5.71 -14.56
C ASN A 134 -33.75 -6.92 -14.94
N HIS A 135 -33.67 -7.24 -16.23
CA HIS A 135 -32.80 -8.30 -16.73
C HIS A 135 -31.32 -8.01 -16.42
N THR A 136 -30.84 -6.82 -16.74
CA THR A 136 -29.45 -6.38 -16.53
C THR A 136 -29.05 -6.49 -15.05
N SER A 137 -29.98 -6.16 -14.16
CA SER A 137 -29.79 -6.25 -12.70
C SER A 137 -29.67 -7.68 -12.19
N GLY A 138 -30.22 -8.68 -12.88
CA GLY A 138 -30.15 -10.11 -12.53
C GLY A 138 -29.25 -10.96 -13.44
N CYS A 139 -28.74 -10.41 -14.53
CA CYS A 139 -28.03 -11.18 -15.56
C CYS A 139 -26.67 -11.68 -15.04
N ALA A 140 -26.52 -13.01 -14.96
CA ALA A 140 -25.31 -13.67 -14.48
C ALA A 140 -24.11 -13.48 -15.42
N ALA A 141 -24.36 -13.36 -16.73
CA ALA A 141 -23.31 -13.26 -17.75
C ALA A 141 -22.86 -11.83 -18.02
N ILE A 142 -23.45 -10.82 -17.35
CA ILE A 142 -23.06 -9.43 -17.57
C ILE A 142 -21.68 -9.15 -17.00
N GLU A 143 -20.90 -8.37 -17.74
CA GLU A 143 -19.59 -7.91 -17.28
C GLU A 143 -19.76 -6.69 -16.37
N LEU A 144 -19.09 -6.75 -15.24
CA LEU A 144 -19.02 -5.73 -14.21
C LEU A 144 -17.59 -5.21 -14.15
N THR A 145 -17.45 -3.91 -13.92
CA THR A 145 -16.16 -3.27 -13.70
C THR A 145 -16.05 -2.89 -12.22
N CYS A 146 -15.03 -3.40 -11.54
CA CYS A 146 -14.76 -2.97 -10.17
C CYS A 146 -14.41 -1.48 -10.13
N GLN A 147 -15.02 -0.71 -9.22
CA GLN A 147 -14.72 0.71 -9.10
C GLN A 147 -13.33 0.97 -8.53
N ASP A 148 -12.83 0.08 -7.66
CA ASP A 148 -11.57 0.28 -6.96
C ASP A 148 -10.36 -0.25 -7.74
N CYS A 149 -10.43 -1.49 -8.23
CA CYS A 149 -9.32 -2.12 -8.96
C CYS A 149 -9.44 -2.05 -10.50
N LYS A 150 -10.56 -1.54 -11.03
CA LYS A 150 -10.86 -1.46 -12.47
C LYS A 150 -10.87 -2.79 -13.24
N LEU A 151 -10.81 -3.93 -12.54
CA LEU A 151 -10.91 -5.24 -13.16
C LEU A 151 -12.32 -5.46 -13.73
N VAL A 152 -12.38 -5.98 -14.96
CA VAL A 152 -13.62 -6.40 -15.63
C VAL A 152 -13.81 -7.90 -15.40
N TYR A 153 -14.98 -8.29 -14.92
CA TYR A 153 -15.32 -9.69 -14.64
C TYR A 153 -16.82 -9.95 -14.82
N LYS A 154 -17.23 -11.19 -15.06
CA LYS A 154 -18.66 -11.53 -15.18
C LYS A 154 -19.28 -11.67 -13.80
N ARG A 155 -20.57 -11.31 -13.66
CA ARG A 155 -21.29 -11.42 -12.40
C ARG A 155 -21.27 -12.83 -11.81
N VAL A 156 -21.42 -13.86 -12.64
CA VAL A 156 -21.35 -15.28 -12.20
C VAL A 156 -19.98 -15.64 -11.63
N ASP A 157 -18.93 -15.01 -12.12
CA ASP A 157 -17.55 -15.27 -11.74
C ASP A 157 -17.11 -14.36 -10.58
N ALA A 158 -17.95 -13.44 -10.09
CA ALA A 158 -17.58 -12.48 -9.04
C ALA A 158 -16.95 -13.16 -7.81
N ALA A 159 -17.51 -14.30 -7.38
CA ALA A 159 -17.02 -15.05 -6.23
C ALA A 159 -15.64 -15.70 -6.45
N THR A 160 -15.24 -15.95 -7.70
CA THR A 160 -13.99 -16.64 -8.04
C THR A 160 -12.93 -15.67 -8.59
N THR A 161 -13.31 -14.75 -9.48
CA THR A 161 -12.40 -13.83 -10.18
C THR A 161 -12.25 -12.48 -9.50
N HIS A 162 -13.16 -12.09 -8.60
CA HIS A 162 -13.09 -10.79 -7.92
C HIS A 162 -13.50 -10.88 -6.44
N THR A 163 -12.67 -11.57 -5.64
CA THR A 163 -12.76 -11.54 -4.17
C THR A 163 -12.05 -10.31 -3.61
N GLU A 164 -12.30 -9.96 -2.34
CA GLU A 164 -11.59 -8.88 -1.63
C GLU A 164 -10.06 -8.99 -1.78
N ASN A 165 -9.52 -10.20 -1.62
CA ASN A 165 -8.08 -10.44 -1.75
C ASN A 165 -7.57 -10.20 -3.18
N ILE A 166 -8.34 -10.57 -4.21
CA ILE A 166 -7.97 -10.34 -5.60
C ILE A 166 -8.05 -8.84 -5.93
N CYS A 167 -9.11 -8.16 -5.49
CA CYS A 167 -9.27 -6.71 -5.66
C CYS A 167 -8.10 -5.94 -5.03
N LEU A 168 -7.74 -6.25 -3.79
CA LEU A 168 -6.61 -5.63 -3.10
C LEU A 168 -5.28 -5.91 -3.82
N ARG A 169 -5.07 -7.13 -4.31
CA ARG A 169 -3.87 -7.47 -5.10
C ARG A 169 -3.76 -6.63 -6.37
N GLU A 170 -4.84 -6.47 -7.13
CA GLU A 170 -4.83 -5.64 -8.34
C GLU A 170 -4.57 -4.16 -8.01
N GLN A 171 -5.16 -3.61 -6.93
CA GLN A 171 -4.83 -2.25 -6.47
C GLN A 171 -3.35 -2.09 -6.10
N THR A 172 -2.76 -3.08 -5.43
CA THR A 172 -1.32 -3.01 -5.07
C THR A 172 -0.42 -3.01 -6.28
N LYS A 173 -0.78 -3.69 -7.38
CA LYS A 173 0.01 -3.67 -8.62
C LYS A 173 0.04 -2.26 -9.22
N GLU A 174 -1.10 -1.59 -9.27
CA GLU A 174 -1.20 -0.21 -9.75
C GLU A 174 -0.36 0.73 -8.87
N ASN A 175 -0.48 0.62 -7.55
CA ASN A 175 0.33 1.41 -6.61
C ASN A 175 1.84 1.16 -6.78
N ILE A 176 2.25 -0.10 -6.97
CA ILE A 176 3.66 -0.45 -7.23
C ILE A 176 4.14 0.17 -8.55
N HIS A 177 3.31 0.17 -9.59
CA HIS A 177 3.63 0.78 -10.88
C HIS A 177 3.82 2.30 -10.72
N GLN A 178 2.92 2.98 -10.03
CA GLN A 178 3.01 4.41 -9.73
C GLN A 178 4.27 4.74 -8.91
N ILE A 179 4.59 3.95 -7.89
CA ILE A 179 5.82 4.12 -7.09
C ILE A 179 7.06 3.97 -7.97
N ARG A 180 7.09 3.01 -8.89
CA ARG A 180 8.21 2.82 -9.83
C ARG A 180 8.37 4.03 -10.75
N GLN A 181 7.27 4.56 -11.30
CA GLN A 181 7.31 5.76 -12.14
C GLN A 181 7.80 6.99 -11.36
N LEU A 182 7.29 7.21 -10.16
CA LEU A 182 7.75 8.30 -9.27
C LEU A 182 9.23 8.14 -8.90
N THR A 183 9.72 6.91 -8.70
CA THR A 183 11.13 6.64 -8.40
C THR A 183 12.02 6.99 -9.59
N LEU A 184 11.59 6.69 -10.82
CA LEU A 184 12.30 7.06 -12.04
C LEU A 184 12.30 8.58 -12.26
N GLN A 185 11.16 9.25 -12.05
CA GLN A 185 11.07 10.71 -12.12
C GLN A 185 11.97 11.40 -11.08
N LEU A 186 12.01 10.88 -9.85
CA LEU A 186 12.93 11.36 -8.82
C LEU A 186 14.40 11.12 -9.20
N HIS A 187 14.71 10.03 -9.91
CA HIS A 187 16.04 9.77 -10.42
C HIS A 187 16.43 10.77 -11.52
N GLU A 188 15.54 11.02 -12.49
CA GLU A 188 15.75 11.99 -13.57
C GLU A 188 15.85 13.43 -13.05
N MET A 189 14.99 13.84 -12.11
CA MET A 189 15.09 15.15 -11.44
C MET A 189 16.42 15.33 -10.70
N ARG A 190 16.98 14.26 -10.12
CA ARG A 190 18.31 14.32 -9.47
C ARG A 190 19.43 14.55 -10.48
N LEU A 191 19.28 14.11 -11.73
CA LEU A 191 20.26 14.30 -12.79
C LEU A 191 20.21 15.72 -13.40
N LEU A 192 19.10 16.45 -13.24
CA LEU A 192 18.87 17.78 -13.80
C LEU A 192 19.11 18.94 -12.82
N LEU A 193 19.36 18.66 -11.54
CA LEU A 193 19.75 19.69 -10.57
C LEU A 193 21.19 20.14 -10.88
N PRO A 194 21.46 21.46 -11.05
CA PRO A 194 22.83 21.94 -11.12
C PRO A 194 23.53 21.52 -9.83
N SER A 195 24.79 21.08 -9.96
CA SER A 195 25.66 20.57 -8.90
C SER A 195 25.82 21.53 -7.72
N ILE A 196 24.79 21.68 -6.88
CA ILE A 196 24.93 22.11 -5.50
C ILE A 196 25.43 20.87 -4.77
N THR A 197 26.72 20.59 -4.91
CA THR A 197 27.40 19.58 -4.11
C THR A 197 27.39 20.07 -2.66
N LYS A 198 26.29 19.81 -1.93
CA LYS A 198 26.35 19.68 -0.47
C LYS A 198 27.24 18.47 -0.18
N ALA A 199 28.55 18.68 -0.21
CA ALA A 199 29.52 17.66 0.07
C ALA A 199 29.50 17.37 1.58
N LYS A 200 28.70 16.39 2.00
CA LYS A 200 28.78 15.86 3.36
C LYS A 200 30.07 15.03 3.48
N ILE A 201 31.06 15.59 4.15
CA ILE A 201 32.35 14.93 4.37
C ILE A 201 32.23 13.95 5.54
N THR A 202 32.48 12.66 5.29
CA THR A 202 32.33 11.59 6.30
C THR A 202 33.62 10.81 6.58
N PHE A 203 34.72 11.12 5.90
CA PHE A 203 36.06 10.50 6.06
C PHE A 203 36.09 8.96 5.88
N ASN A 204 34.99 8.34 5.46
CA ASN A 204 34.86 6.88 5.35
C ASN A 204 35.65 6.28 4.18
N ASP A 205 35.98 7.12 3.19
CA ASP A 205 36.74 6.86 1.97
C ASP A 205 38.25 7.07 2.14
N LEU A 206 38.71 7.51 3.32
CA LEU A 206 40.14 7.54 3.63
C LEU A 206 40.67 6.11 3.82
N PRO A 207 41.94 5.84 3.42
CA PRO A 207 42.54 4.52 3.56
C PRO A 207 42.61 4.09 5.03
N MET A 208 42.69 2.78 5.27
CA MET A 208 42.75 2.27 6.64
C MET A 208 43.97 2.84 7.35
N ALA A 209 43.73 3.70 8.34
CA ALA A 209 44.82 4.24 9.14
C ALA A 209 45.51 3.11 9.90
N ASP A 210 46.83 3.03 9.75
CA ASP A 210 47.70 2.18 10.57
C ASP A 210 47.55 2.55 12.06
N GLN A 211 48.20 1.82 12.96
CA GLN A 211 48.13 2.12 14.40
C GLN A 211 48.63 3.53 14.80
N LYS A 212 49.12 4.34 13.85
CA LYS A 212 49.52 5.75 14.00
C LYS A 212 48.49 6.70 13.38
N SER A 213 48.43 7.93 13.87
CA SER A 213 47.61 9.00 13.29
C SER A 213 48.15 9.46 11.95
N ASN A 214 47.30 9.52 10.93
CA ASN A 214 47.66 9.95 9.58
C ASN A 214 47.15 11.37 9.31
N PHE A 215 47.86 12.13 8.49
CA PHE A 215 47.36 13.43 8.00
C PHE A 215 46.22 13.20 7.01
N ILE A 216 45.17 14.02 7.07
CA ILE A 216 44.16 14.03 5.99
C ILE A 216 44.91 14.36 4.69
N PRO A 217 44.71 13.59 3.60
CA PRO A 217 45.37 13.88 2.34
C PRO A 217 45.16 15.33 1.90
N ASP A 218 46.21 15.92 1.35
CA ASP A 218 46.10 17.26 0.75
C ASP A 218 44.96 17.26 -0.27
N MET A 219 44.19 18.35 -0.29
CA MET A 219 43.07 18.53 -1.22
C MET A 219 41.92 17.52 -1.09
N TYR A 220 41.75 16.91 0.09
CA TYR A 220 40.65 15.98 0.33
C TYR A 220 39.28 16.66 0.21
N ARG A 221 38.48 16.18 -0.74
CA ARG A 221 37.13 16.68 -1.09
C ARG A 221 37.13 18.17 -1.48
N GLY A 222 38.19 18.65 -2.13
CA GLY A 222 38.30 20.03 -2.63
C GLY A 222 38.59 21.07 -1.55
N LEU A 223 39.09 20.63 -0.39
CA LEU A 223 39.48 21.48 0.73
C LEU A 223 40.89 21.11 1.20
N GLU A 224 41.63 22.11 1.66
CA GLU A 224 42.91 21.95 2.33
C GLU A 224 42.69 21.75 3.84
N TRP A 225 43.33 20.73 4.43
CA TRP A 225 43.16 20.34 5.83
C TRP A 225 44.46 20.51 6.60
N ASN A 226 44.65 21.66 7.24
CA ASN A 226 45.92 21.99 7.90
C ASN A 226 45.87 21.65 9.41
N LYS A 227 46.85 20.86 9.87
CA LYS A 227 46.97 20.35 11.26
C LYS A 227 45.76 19.52 11.71
N ILE A 228 45.10 18.84 10.78
CA ILE A 228 44.00 17.91 11.08
C ILE A 228 44.43 16.50 10.69
N TYR A 229 44.36 15.61 11.66
CA TYR A 229 44.71 14.20 11.53
C TYR A 229 43.46 13.35 11.45
N TYR A 230 43.55 12.16 10.89
CA TYR A 230 42.48 11.15 10.97
C TYR A 230 43.00 9.83 11.54
N THR A 231 42.09 9.09 12.17
CA THR A 231 42.34 7.73 12.63
C THR A 231 41.03 6.94 12.69
N GLN A 232 41.12 5.64 12.94
CA GLN A 232 39.94 4.80 13.13
C GLN A 232 39.32 5.09 14.50
N ARG A 233 37.98 5.15 14.55
CA ARG A 233 37.23 5.38 15.79
C ARG A 233 37.53 4.35 16.88
N LEU A 234 37.92 3.13 16.49
CA LEU A 234 38.31 2.05 17.40
C LEU A 234 39.72 2.26 18.00
N HIS A 235 40.64 2.89 17.25
CA HIS A 235 42.03 3.12 17.66
C HIS A 235 42.21 4.35 18.54
N LEU A 236 41.32 5.35 18.42
CA LEU A 236 41.23 6.50 19.33
C LEU A 236 41.15 6.11 20.82
N LYS A 237 40.59 4.93 21.13
CA LYS A 237 40.49 4.40 22.49
C LYS A 237 41.73 3.64 22.99
N LYS A 238 42.63 3.22 22.09
CA LYS A 238 43.78 2.35 22.42
C LYS A 238 45.14 3.07 22.37
N ASN A 239 45.32 4.03 21.46
CA ASN A 239 46.67 4.51 21.09
C ASN A 239 47.01 5.94 21.54
N LEU A 240 46.19 6.59 22.36
CA LEU A 240 46.49 7.91 22.94
C LEU A 240 46.57 7.78 24.47
N LEU A 241 47.60 7.08 24.94
CA LEU A 241 47.92 6.85 26.36
C LEU A 241 48.59 8.06 27.05
N ASN A 242 48.68 9.23 26.40
CA ASN A 242 49.32 10.39 26.97
C ASN A 242 48.36 11.58 27.02
N ASN A 243 48.09 12.05 28.23
CA ASN A 243 47.50 13.31 28.75
C ASN A 243 47.31 14.52 27.80
N VAL A 244 46.75 14.33 26.61
CA VAL A 244 46.55 15.41 25.64
C VAL A 244 45.06 15.61 25.39
N HIS A 245 44.61 16.84 25.60
CA HIS A 245 43.25 17.31 25.40
C HIS A 245 42.96 17.48 23.88
N VAL A 246 42.05 16.68 23.31
CA VAL A 246 41.83 16.63 21.84
C VAL A 246 40.35 16.80 21.43
N PRO A 247 39.97 17.85 20.68
CA PRO A 247 38.71 17.91 19.95
C PRO A 247 38.71 17.06 18.67
N SER A 248 37.54 16.53 18.31
CA SER A 248 37.36 15.59 17.22
C SER A 248 36.14 15.90 16.35
N LEU A 249 36.28 15.67 15.04
CA LEU A 249 35.29 15.82 13.98
C LEU A 249 34.82 14.44 13.52
N THR A 250 33.51 14.16 13.57
CA THR A 250 32.95 12.87 13.13
C THR A 250 31.58 13.04 12.50
N ALA A 251 31.28 12.26 11.45
CA ALA A 251 29.89 12.00 11.11
C ALA A 251 29.37 10.90 12.04
N THR A 252 28.12 10.99 12.50
CA THR A 252 27.53 10.07 13.51
C THR A 252 27.77 8.58 13.23
N ASN A 253 27.86 8.19 11.95
CA ASN A 253 28.06 6.82 11.47
C ASN A 253 29.43 6.57 10.78
N SER A 254 30.45 7.42 10.97
CA SER A 254 31.75 7.24 10.31
C SER A 254 32.68 6.24 11.03
N ARG A 255 33.40 5.42 10.26
CA ARG A 255 34.45 4.50 10.74
C ARG A 255 35.73 5.27 11.11
N HIS A 256 36.01 6.33 10.36
CA HIS A 256 37.12 7.24 10.61
C HIS A 256 36.66 8.51 11.30
N VAL A 257 37.59 9.11 12.03
CA VAL A 257 37.39 10.30 12.83
C VAL A 257 38.57 11.23 12.58
N ALA A 258 38.28 12.50 12.31
CA ALA A 258 39.29 13.54 12.21
C ALA A 258 39.49 14.22 13.59
N TRP A 259 40.69 14.70 13.88
CA TRP A 259 41.04 15.29 15.17
C TRP A 259 42.20 16.28 15.05
N PHE A 260 42.30 17.19 16.01
CA PHE A 260 43.34 18.21 16.08
C PHE A 260 43.63 18.56 17.54
N THR A 261 44.87 18.90 17.87
CA THR A 261 45.29 19.30 19.23
C THR A 261 45.60 20.78 19.36
N GLU A 262 46.04 21.38 18.26
CA GLU A 262 46.40 22.79 18.16
C GLU A 262 45.42 23.53 17.26
N LYS A 263 45.69 24.81 17.04
CA LYS A 263 44.99 25.61 16.03
C LYS A 263 45.10 24.91 14.66
N ALA A 264 43.95 24.52 14.13
CA ALA A 264 43.79 23.84 12.84
C ALA A 264 43.01 24.72 11.87
N ALA A 265 43.12 24.45 10.56
CA ALA A 265 42.42 25.22 9.54
C ALA A 265 41.88 24.33 8.41
N ILE A 266 40.75 24.77 7.84
CA ILE A 266 40.12 24.22 6.64
C ILE A 266 40.06 25.36 5.63
N SER A 267 40.75 25.25 4.49
CA SER A 267 40.84 26.32 3.49
C SER A 267 40.30 25.86 2.13
N ALA A 268 39.87 26.81 1.31
CA ALA A 268 39.49 26.56 -0.07
C ALA A 268 40.72 26.26 -0.94
N GLU A 269 40.50 25.55 -2.04
CA GLU A 269 41.53 25.10 -2.99
C GLU A 269 42.29 26.23 -3.69
N ASN A 270 41.63 27.34 -3.99
CA ASN A 270 42.19 28.45 -4.76
C ASN A 270 42.22 29.73 -3.94
N VAL A 271 43.11 30.66 -4.29
CA VAL A 271 43.22 31.99 -3.65
C VAL A 271 41.89 32.77 -3.72
N ASN A 272 41.03 32.47 -4.71
CA ASN A 272 39.69 33.04 -4.85
C ASN A 272 38.56 32.01 -4.56
N GLY A 273 38.90 30.83 -4.05
CA GLY A 273 37.94 29.79 -3.73
C GLY A 273 37.11 30.18 -2.52
N ILE A 274 35.79 30.17 -2.66
CA ILE A 274 34.85 30.38 -1.55
C ILE A 274 33.99 29.14 -1.38
N PHE A 275 33.60 28.86 -0.14
CA PHE A 275 32.65 27.80 0.17
C PHE A 275 31.64 28.24 1.23
N THR A 276 30.51 27.53 1.26
CA THR A 276 29.51 27.68 2.31
C THR A 276 29.72 26.63 3.38
N PHE A 277 29.94 27.06 4.61
CA PHE A 277 30.14 26.21 5.77
C PHE A 277 28.87 26.10 6.59
N VAL A 278 28.08 25.07 6.28
CA VAL A 278 26.73 24.85 6.83
C VAL A 278 26.78 24.39 8.28
N SER A 279 27.53 23.32 8.56
CA SER A 279 27.54 22.69 9.88
C SER A 279 28.74 21.77 10.05
N LEU A 280 29.10 21.50 11.30
CA LEU A 280 30.11 20.50 11.68
C LEU A 280 29.63 19.73 12.91
N THR A 281 30.09 18.50 13.07
CA THR A 281 29.83 17.70 14.26
C THR A 281 31.11 17.49 15.03
N VAL A 282 31.15 17.96 16.29
CA VAL A 282 32.34 17.94 17.16
C VAL A 282 32.07 17.30 18.51
N TYR A 283 33.11 16.76 19.13
CA TYR A 283 33.10 16.29 20.51
C TYR A 283 34.52 16.27 21.09
N GLY A 284 34.63 16.21 22.41
CA GLY A 284 35.90 16.01 23.09
C GLY A 284 36.26 14.52 23.09
N ALA A 285 37.48 14.19 22.65
CA ALA A 285 37.98 12.82 22.75
C ALA A 285 38.33 12.45 24.20
N TRP A 286 38.86 13.43 24.96
CA TRP A 286 39.32 13.28 26.35
C TRP A 286 38.95 14.48 27.24
N ASN A 287 38.00 15.31 26.78
CA ASN A 287 37.60 16.54 27.46
C ASN A 287 36.09 16.58 27.61
N ASP A 288 35.65 17.04 28.78
CA ASP A 288 34.26 17.44 28.99
C ASP A 288 34.25 18.94 29.30
N GLY A 289 33.47 19.72 28.54
CA GLY A 289 33.35 21.16 28.73
C GLY A 289 34.55 22.00 28.24
N MET A 290 35.37 21.48 27.32
CA MET A 290 36.44 22.29 26.69
C MET A 290 35.82 23.26 25.67
N GLN A 291 36.21 24.53 25.71
CA GLN A 291 35.76 25.53 24.76
C GLN A 291 36.51 25.41 23.42
N LEU A 292 35.76 25.22 22.34
CA LEU A 292 36.25 25.23 20.96
C LEU A 292 35.81 26.54 20.30
N LEU A 293 36.79 27.35 19.90
CA LEU A 293 36.60 28.55 19.12
C LEU A 293 36.68 28.22 17.62
N ILE A 294 35.65 28.61 16.87
CA ILE A 294 35.53 28.42 15.43
C ILE A 294 35.43 29.80 14.79
N THR A 295 36.27 30.09 13.82
CA THR A 295 36.27 31.39 13.12
C THR A 295 36.29 31.21 11.62
N GLY A 296 35.41 31.91 10.92
CA GLY A 296 35.34 31.97 9.46
C GLY A 296 36.00 33.26 8.96
N HIS A 297 36.86 33.13 7.96
CA HIS A 297 37.62 34.22 7.37
C HIS A 297 37.31 34.33 5.87
N ARG A 298 37.56 35.52 5.33
CA ARG A 298 37.55 35.83 3.90
C ARG A 298 38.72 36.76 3.61
N ASN A 299 39.62 36.39 2.71
CA ASN A 299 40.83 37.15 2.39
C ASN A 299 41.64 37.54 3.65
N SER A 300 41.76 36.60 4.60
CA SER A 300 42.39 36.81 5.92
C SER A 300 41.68 37.78 6.89
N ILE A 301 40.48 38.28 6.55
CA ILE A 301 39.64 39.08 7.43
C ILE A 301 38.65 38.15 8.15
N LEU A 302 38.51 38.33 9.47
CA LEU A 302 37.52 37.61 10.26
C LEU A 302 36.10 38.07 9.88
N VAL A 303 35.27 37.15 9.40
CA VAL A 303 33.87 37.42 9.00
C VAL A 303 32.87 36.84 9.99
N SER A 304 33.19 35.69 10.59
CA SER A 304 32.25 35.01 11.50
C SER A 304 32.98 34.29 12.62
N LYS A 305 32.33 34.21 13.79
CA LYS A 305 32.90 33.61 15.00
C LYS A 305 31.82 32.83 15.75
N TYR A 306 32.18 31.64 16.24
CA TYR A 306 31.32 30.81 17.06
C TYR A 306 32.15 30.09 18.12
N THR A 307 31.61 29.89 19.32
CA THR A 307 32.31 29.20 20.41
C THR A 307 31.36 28.18 21.03
N THR A 308 31.86 26.97 21.27
CA THR A 308 31.05 25.88 21.84
C THR A 308 31.86 25.05 22.81
N ALA A 309 31.22 24.58 23.88
CA ALA A 309 31.81 23.64 24.82
C ALA A 309 31.59 22.21 24.30
N VAL A 310 32.69 21.51 23.97
CA VAL A 310 32.61 20.13 23.49
C VAL A 310 32.53 19.15 24.66
N LEU A 311 31.65 18.17 24.54
CA LEU A 311 31.43 17.13 25.56
C LEU A 311 32.20 15.85 25.25
N TRP A 312 32.57 15.11 26.30
CA TRP A 312 33.31 13.86 26.14
C TRP A 312 32.46 12.80 25.45
N CYS A 313 32.96 12.24 24.34
CA CYS A 313 32.31 11.15 23.59
C CYS A 313 30.85 11.39 23.17
N LYS A 314 30.36 12.63 23.19
CA LYS A 314 29.01 13.02 22.79
C LYS A 314 29.08 13.93 21.56
N PRO A 315 28.89 13.40 20.34
CA PRO A 315 28.86 14.19 19.11
C PRO A 315 27.79 15.29 19.18
N GLN A 316 28.20 16.54 19.02
CA GLN A 316 27.32 17.70 18.99
C GLN A 316 27.32 18.31 17.59
N LEU A 317 26.13 18.49 17.02
CA LEU A 317 25.97 19.21 15.76
C LEU A 317 26.00 20.71 16.02
N VAL A 318 26.94 21.39 15.40
CA VAL A 318 27.07 22.85 15.39
C VAL A 318 26.60 23.36 14.03
N LEU A 319 25.54 24.17 14.02
CA LEU A 319 24.98 24.81 12.84
C LEU A 319 25.59 26.23 12.73
N LEU A 320 26.17 26.55 11.58
CA LEU A 320 26.87 27.82 11.34
C LEU A 320 26.29 28.60 10.16
N ASN A 321 26.01 27.93 9.04
CA ASN A 321 25.46 28.52 7.81
C ASN A 321 26.26 29.73 7.28
N TRP A 322 27.59 29.70 7.41
CA TRP A 322 28.44 30.78 6.93
C TRP A 322 28.64 30.68 5.43
N GLN A 323 28.39 31.78 4.73
CA GLN A 323 28.52 31.88 3.27
C GLN A 323 29.76 32.72 2.91
N ASP A 324 30.26 32.53 1.70
CA ASP A 324 31.37 33.31 1.12
C ASP A 324 32.65 33.36 1.97
N ILE A 325 32.99 32.26 2.65
CA ILE A 325 34.24 32.14 3.39
C ILE A 325 35.28 31.36 2.57
N ASP A 326 36.56 31.71 2.73
CA ASP A 326 37.68 31.00 2.10
C ASP A 326 38.43 30.11 3.10
N LYS A 327 38.23 30.34 4.41
CA LYS A 327 38.97 29.65 5.47
C LYS A 327 38.19 29.58 6.77
N VAL A 328 38.22 28.40 7.40
CA VAL A 328 37.72 28.16 8.76
C VAL A 328 38.88 27.77 9.65
N ILE A 329 39.00 28.41 10.81
CA ILE A 329 40.00 28.09 11.83
C ILE A 329 39.30 27.49 13.04
N LEU A 330 39.83 26.35 13.50
CA LEU A 330 39.40 25.63 14.70
C LEU A 330 40.48 25.76 15.77
N GLN A 331 40.16 26.40 16.88
CA GLN A 331 41.10 26.66 17.97
C GLN A 331 40.53 26.16 19.30
N PRO A 332 41.11 25.11 19.90
CA PRO A 332 40.78 24.76 21.27
C PRO A 332 41.29 25.83 22.23
N LEU A 333 40.44 26.34 23.11
CA LEU A 333 40.81 27.26 24.18
C LEU A 333 41.15 26.45 25.42
N ARG A 334 42.37 26.61 25.94
CA ARG A 334 42.84 25.89 27.13
C ARG A 334 42.26 26.55 28.37
N ASP A 335 41.27 25.94 29.02
CA ASP A 335 40.94 26.33 30.42
C ASP A 335 40.13 25.33 31.27
N THR A 336 39.89 24.10 30.84
CA THR A 336 39.22 23.11 31.71
C THR A 336 40.03 21.82 31.81
N ARG A 337 40.70 21.65 32.97
CA ARG A 337 41.35 20.39 33.35
C ARG A 337 40.29 19.31 33.56
N HIS A 338 40.56 18.11 33.07
CA HIS A 338 39.78 16.92 33.38
C HIS A 338 39.91 16.62 34.88
N PRO A 339 38.81 16.45 35.64
CA PRO A 339 38.89 15.99 37.02
C PRO A 339 39.26 14.50 37.02
N GLU A 340 40.56 14.20 37.00
CA GLU A 340 41.03 12.87 37.38
C GLU A 340 40.87 12.68 38.89
N ASN A 341 39.81 11.96 39.26
CA ASN A 341 39.72 11.01 40.37
C ASN A 341 38.32 11.05 40.97
N ARG A 342 37.46 10.17 40.48
CA ARG A 342 36.73 9.24 41.35
C ARG A 342 36.12 8.14 40.49
N ALA A 343 36.56 6.92 40.80
CA ALA A 343 35.88 5.70 40.46
C ALA A 343 34.41 5.77 40.91
N THR A 344 33.50 6.21 40.03
CA THR A 344 32.03 6.04 40.08
C THR A 344 31.36 6.84 38.95
N ILE A 345 31.78 6.64 37.69
CA ILE A 345 30.92 6.98 36.55
C ILE A 345 30.85 5.73 35.70
N GLY A 346 29.66 5.12 35.71
CA GLY A 346 29.40 3.77 35.23
C GLY A 346 29.96 3.53 33.85
N LYS A 347 30.55 2.33 33.66
CA LYS A 347 30.81 1.76 32.35
C LYS A 347 29.59 2.05 31.47
N CYS A 348 29.75 2.95 30.51
CA CYS A 348 28.86 2.99 29.36
C CYS A 348 29.21 1.73 28.58
N ASN A 349 28.62 0.59 29.00
CA ASN A 349 28.75 -0.67 28.32
C ASN A 349 28.33 -0.41 26.88
N ARG A 350 29.26 -0.65 25.94
CA ARG A 350 28.92 -0.65 24.52
C ARG A 350 27.72 -1.58 24.36
N ILE A 351 26.61 -1.06 23.86
CA ILE A 351 25.54 -1.91 23.37
C ILE A 351 25.95 -2.35 21.97
N SER A 352 26.71 -3.44 21.93
CA SER A 352 27.14 -4.14 20.72
C SER A 352 26.13 -5.21 20.32
N HIS A 353 25.42 -5.75 21.31
CA HIS A 353 24.41 -6.78 21.17
C HIS A 353 23.13 -6.37 21.92
N LEU A 354 21.98 -6.89 21.51
CA LEU A 354 20.69 -6.66 22.18
C LEU A 354 20.73 -6.99 23.69
N LEU A 355 21.65 -7.90 24.08
CA LEU A 355 21.93 -8.36 25.43
C LEU A 355 22.61 -7.32 26.35
N ASP A 356 23.19 -6.29 25.77
CA ASP A 356 23.88 -5.22 26.50
C ASP A 356 22.89 -4.15 27.01
N LEU A 357 21.61 -4.22 26.60
CA LEU A 357 20.56 -3.31 27.03
C LEU A 357 20.16 -3.55 28.50
N PRO A 358 19.73 -2.48 29.22
CA PRO A 358 19.07 -2.61 30.52
C PRO A 358 17.75 -3.39 30.42
N ASP A 359 17.38 -4.08 31.51
CA ASP A 359 16.19 -4.93 31.55
C ASP A 359 14.90 -4.12 31.29
N GLU A 360 14.86 -2.86 31.72
CA GLU A 360 13.72 -1.95 31.52
C GLU A 360 13.49 -1.63 30.04
N VAL A 361 14.57 -1.46 29.28
CA VAL A 361 14.51 -1.15 27.84
C VAL A 361 14.12 -2.40 27.04
N LEU A 362 14.65 -3.56 27.42
CA LEU A 362 14.27 -4.85 26.83
C LEU A 362 12.79 -5.15 27.06
N LEU A 363 12.28 -4.92 28.28
CA LEU A 363 10.86 -5.06 28.59
C LEU A 363 9.99 -4.10 27.78
N MET A 364 10.44 -2.86 27.58
CA MET A 364 9.74 -1.90 26.71
C MET A 364 9.67 -2.38 25.27
N ILE A 365 10.76 -2.89 24.70
CA ILE A 365 10.78 -3.43 23.32
C ILE A 365 9.83 -4.64 23.21
N CYS A 366 9.84 -5.53 24.20
CA CYS A 366 8.97 -6.71 24.22
C CYS A 366 7.47 -6.35 24.28
N ARG A 367 7.08 -5.19 24.83
CA ARG A 367 5.68 -4.72 24.82
C ARG A 367 5.14 -4.37 23.44
N TYR A 368 6.03 -4.08 22.47
CA TYR A 368 5.63 -3.71 21.10
C TYR A 368 5.72 -4.88 20.11
N LEU A 369 6.18 -6.04 20.56
CA LEU A 369 6.29 -7.26 19.76
C LEU A 369 5.16 -8.22 20.10
N GLN A 370 4.72 -9.03 19.13
CA GLN A 370 3.78 -10.10 19.43
C GLN A 370 4.47 -11.11 20.37
N PRO A 371 3.74 -11.69 21.34
CA PRO A 371 4.34 -12.64 22.30
C PRO A 371 5.10 -13.80 21.63
N VAL A 372 4.65 -14.25 20.45
CA VAL A 372 5.32 -15.31 19.69
C VAL A 372 6.65 -14.87 19.10
N ASP A 373 6.77 -13.62 18.66
CA ASP A 373 8.02 -13.07 18.10
C ASP A 373 9.06 -12.88 19.18
N VAL A 374 8.62 -12.43 20.37
CA VAL A 374 9.46 -12.36 21.57
C VAL A 374 9.99 -13.76 21.90
N LEU A 375 9.10 -14.74 22.02
CA LEU A 375 9.49 -16.12 22.31
C LEU A 375 10.46 -16.67 21.25
N ARG A 376 10.19 -16.47 19.96
CA ARG A 376 11.03 -16.95 18.86
C ARG A 376 12.41 -16.31 18.82
N ALA A 377 12.49 -15.00 19.04
CA ALA A 377 13.75 -14.26 19.02
C ALA A 377 14.70 -14.69 20.14
N PHE A 378 14.15 -15.16 21.27
CA PHE A 378 14.94 -15.37 22.48
C PHE A 378 15.08 -16.83 22.94
N PHE A 379 14.24 -17.75 22.46
CA PHE A 379 14.25 -19.15 22.89
C PHE A 379 15.57 -19.89 22.58
N LYS A 380 16.19 -19.61 21.43
CA LYS A 380 17.52 -20.16 21.04
C LYS A 380 18.69 -19.26 21.40
N SER A 381 18.45 -18.13 22.10
CA SER A 381 19.53 -17.24 22.49
C SER A 381 20.29 -17.82 23.69
N THR A 382 21.61 -17.93 23.58
CA THR A 382 22.55 -18.51 24.56
C THR A 382 22.68 -17.72 25.88
N SER A 383 21.73 -16.83 26.19
CA SER A 383 21.78 -15.92 27.34
C SER A 383 20.84 -16.34 28.46
N ASP A 384 21.44 -16.74 29.58
CA ASP A 384 20.76 -17.11 30.82
C ASP A 384 20.01 -15.93 31.48
N ARG A 385 20.46 -14.68 31.19
CA ARG A 385 19.80 -13.45 31.64
C ARG A 385 18.45 -13.23 30.94
N LEU A 386 18.41 -13.38 29.61
CA LEU A 386 17.17 -13.27 28.85
C LEU A 386 16.25 -14.47 29.11
N HIS A 387 16.80 -15.66 29.28
CA HIS A 387 16.01 -16.83 29.67
C HIS A 387 15.23 -16.59 30.97
N ARG A 388 15.87 -15.97 31.99
CA ARG A 388 15.23 -15.54 33.25
C ARG A 388 14.19 -14.43 33.09
N LEU A 389 14.45 -13.46 32.22
CA LEU A 389 13.51 -12.36 31.92
C LEU A 389 12.24 -12.89 31.24
N ILE A 390 12.40 -13.83 30.30
CA ILE A 390 11.29 -14.55 29.66
C ILE A 390 10.61 -15.48 30.66
N LEU A 391 11.35 -16.16 31.57
CA LEU A 391 10.76 -16.93 32.68
C LEU A 391 9.81 -16.06 33.53
N GLY A 392 10.10 -14.77 33.72
CA GLY A 392 9.16 -13.82 34.33
C GLY A 392 7.91 -13.52 33.48
N TYR A 393 8.08 -13.42 32.16
CA TYR A 393 7.01 -13.20 31.18
C TYR A 393 6.06 -14.41 31.04
N ARG A 394 6.53 -15.61 31.38
CA ARG A 394 5.85 -16.92 31.25
C ARG A 394 4.69 -17.16 32.24
N THR A 395 4.50 -16.29 33.23
CA THR A 395 3.48 -16.54 34.28
C THR A 395 2.06 -16.60 33.73
N ASN A 396 1.75 -15.81 32.69
CA ASN A 396 0.45 -15.81 32.00
C ASN A 396 0.66 -15.69 30.48
N LEU A 397 0.83 -16.82 29.79
CA LEU A 397 1.05 -16.82 28.35
C LEU A 397 -0.28 -16.82 27.58
N VAL A 398 -0.59 -15.71 26.92
CA VAL A 398 -1.74 -15.59 26.01
C VAL A 398 -1.22 -15.51 24.58
N LEU A 399 -1.47 -16.54 23.78
CA LEU A 399 -1.10 -16.58 22.36
C LEU A 399 -2.36 -16.51 21.52
N SER A 400 -2.49 -15.42 20.75
CA SER A 400 -3.57 -15.21 19.81
C SER A 400 -3.08 -14.93 18.39
N THR A 401 -3.93 -15.22 17.39
CA THR A 401 -3.72 -14.81 15.99
C THR A 401 -2.42 -15.34 15.33
N LEU A 402 -2.04 -16.59 15.61
CA LEU A 402 -0.82 -17.21 15.09
C LEU A 402 -0.98 -17.71 13.65
N SER A 403 0.06 -17.53 12.81
CA SER A 403 0.20 -18.25 11.54
C SER A 403 0.54 -19.73 11.74
N TYR A 404 0.37 -20.55 10.70
CA TYR A 404 0.71 -21.98 10.74
C TYR A 404 2.18 -22.23 11.15
N ALA A 405 3.11 -21.45 10.61
CA ALA A 405 4.54 -21.60 10.89
C ALA A 405 4.89 -21.20 12.34
N GLU A 406 4.27 -20.15 12.85
CA GLU A 406 4.43 -19.69 14.24
C GLU A 406 3.83 -20.68 15.23
N PHE A 407 2.67 -21.23 14.92
CA PHE A 407 2.01 -22.24 15.73
C PHE A 407 2.85 -23.51 15.85
N ARG A 408 3.34 -24.01 14.72
CA ARG A 408 4.22 -25.19 14.69
C ARG A 408 5.50 -24.98 15.51
N PHE A 409 6.11 -23.80 15.43
CA PHE A 409 7.26 -23.46 16.26
C PHE A 409 6.91 -23.48 17.76
N VAL A 410 5.78 -22.89 18.16
CA VAL A 410 5.35 -22.88 19.56
C VAL A 410 5.09 -24.31 20.07
N VAL A 411 4.45 -25.16 19.27
CA VAL A 411 4.06 -26.53 19.67
C VAL A 411 5.23 -27.49 19.64
N ASP A 412 6.00 -27.52 18.56
CA ASP A 412 7.04 -28.53 18.35
C ASP A 412 8.34 -28.18 19.10
N GLU A 413 8.74 -26.89 19.10
CA GLU A 413 10.05 -26.48 19.59
C GLU A 413 10.01 -25.86 20.98
N LEU A 414 8.90 -25.18 21.33
CA LEU A 414 8.87 -24.29 22.49
C LEU A 414 8.16 -24.93 23.71
N LEU A 415 6.98 -25.52 23.48
CA LEU A 415 6.15 -26.17 24.50
C LEU A 415 6.86 -27.26 25.33
N PRO A 416 7.72 -28.13 24.76
CA PRO A 416 8.45 -29.14 25.54
C PRO A 416 9.39 -28.56 26.61
N TYR A 417 9.77 -27.28 26.47
CA TYR A 417 10.71 -26.58 27.36
C TYR A 417 10.04 -25.45 28.15
N LEU A 418 8.72 -25.29 28.03
CA LEU A 418 7.97 -24.27 28.76
C LEU A 418 7.49 -24.81 30.12
N GLU A 419 8.01 -24.22 31.20
CA GLU A 419 7.50 -24.40 32.55
C GLU A 419 6.46 -23.30 32.90
N THR A 420 5.34 -23.23 32.17
CA THR A 420 4.30 -22.21 32.47
C THR A 420 3.15 -22.79 33.31
N PRO A 421 2.69 -22.08 34.35
CA PRO A 421 1.54 -22.53 35.14
C PRO A 421 0.20 -22.23 34.47
N GLN A 422 0.13 -21.24 33.58
CA GLN A 422 -1.07 -20.87 32.84
C GLN A 422 -0.78 -20.71 31.34
N LEU A 423 -1.61 -21.33 30.49
CA LEU A 423 -1.53 -21.23 29.04
C LEU A 423 -2.91 -20.94 28.44
N ALA A 424 -3.02 -19.88 27.66
CA ALA A 424 -4.20 -19.58 26.86
C ALA A 424 -3.85 -19.57 25.36
N LEU A 425 -4.45 -20.49 24.60
CA LEU A 425 -4.31 -20.57 23.14
C LEU A 425 -5.62 -20.14 22.48
N SER A 426 -5.54 -19.17 21.57
CA SER A 426 -6.71 -18.65 20.85
C SER A 426 -6.38 -18.42 19.38
N ASN A 427 -6.86 -19.25 18.46
CA ASN A 427 -6.63 -19.01 17.03
C ASN A 427 -7.93 -18.96 16.24
N SER A 428 -8.60 -17.80 16.30
CA SER A 428 -9.86 -17.55 15.58
C SER A 428 -9.74 -17.62 14.05
N LYS A 429 -8.53 -17.53 13.50
CA LYS A 429 -8.28 -17.56 12.05
C LYS A 429 -8.05 -18.97 11.49
N ILE A 430 -7.61 -19.92 12.32
CA ILE A 430 -7.28 -21.28 11.87
C ILE A 430 -7.65 -22.30 12.98
N PRO A 431 -8.92 -22.73 13.05
CA PRO A 431 -9.40 -23.66 14.08
C PRO A 431 -8.68 -25.02 14.09
N CYS A 432 -8.28 -25.52 12.91
CA CYS A 432 -7.59 -26.81 12.75
C CYS A 432 -6.17 -26.85 13.36
N LEU A 433 -5.56 -25.71 13.68
CA LEU A 433 -4.29 -25.69 14.39
C LEU A 433 -4.44 -26.09 15.85
N VAL A 434 -5.52 -25.65 16.51
CA VAL A 434 -5.82 -26.10 17.88
C VAL A 434 -6.08 -27.62 17.87
N GLU A 435 -6.74 -28.15 16.84
CA GLU A 435 -6.91 -29.60 16.65
C GLU A 435 -5.57 -30.34 16.47
N HIS A 436 -4.60 -29.76 15.75
CA HIS A 436 -3.26 -30.33 15.64
C HIS A 436 -2.49 -30.33 16.97
N PHE A 437 -2.56 -29.24 17.75
CA PHE A 437 -2.02 -29.21 19.11
C PHE A 437 -2.67 -30.28 19.99
N LEU A 438 -3.99 -30.43 19.92
CA LEU A 438 -4.72 -31.47 20.66
C LEU A 438 -4.27 -32.88 20.25
N SER A 439 -4.02 -33.13 18.96
CA SER A 439 -3.48 -34.43 18.49
C SER A 439 -2.08 -34.74 19.03
N LEU A 440 -1.28 -33.71 19.32
CA LEU A 440 0.08 -33.83 19.87
C LEU A 440 0.12 -33.74 21.41
N CYS A 441 -0.97 -33.31 22.07
CA CYS A 441 -1.03 -33.15 23.53
C CYS A 441 -0.67 -34.40 24.31
N HIS A 442 -0.97 -35.59 23.77
CA HIS A 442 -0.62 -36.87 24.42
C HIS A 442 0.90 -37.08 24.57
N GLN A 443 1.73 -36.36 23.81
CA GLN A 443 3.18 -36.49 23.79
C GLN A 443 3.91 -35.36 24.53
N LEU A 444 3.18 -34.31 24.98
CA LEU A 444 3.78 -33.15 25.63
C LEU A 444 3.84 -33.32 27.16
N PRO A 445 4.97 -32.99 27.82
CA PRO A 445 5.09 -33.04 29.27
C PRO A 445 4.33 -31.86 29.91
N LEU A 446 3.03 -32.03 30.17
CA LEU A 446 2.16 -31.02 30.83
C LEU A 446 2.39 -30.88 32.35
N ASN A 447 3.57 -31.26 32.86
CA ASN A 447 3.83 -31.51 34.27
C ASN A 447 3.71 -30.28 35.19
N ASN A 448 3.71 -29.07 34.64
CA ASN A 448 3.65 -27.81 35.40
C ASN A 448 2.41 -26.96 35.08
N LEU A 449 1.54 -27.41 34.16
CA LEU A 449 0.39 -26.64 33.69
C LEU A 449 -0.79 -26.77 34.68
N ARG A 450 -1.15 -25.66 35.34
CA ARG A 450 -2.28 -25.59 36.29
C ARG A 450 -3.55 -25.06 35.64
N LYS A 451 -3.43 -24.14 34.68
CA LYS A 451 -4.56 -23.54 33.97
C LYS A 451 -4.39 -23.63 32.45
N LEU A 452 -5.37 -24.19 31.77
CA LEU A 452 -5.43 -24.26 30.31
C LEU A 452 -6.71 -23.59 29.80
N THR A 453 -6.56 -22.64 28.89
CA THR A 453 -7.69 -22.01 28.21
C THR A 453 -7.54 -22.18 26.70
N LEU A 454 -8.51 -22.83 26.06
CA LEU A 454 -8.54 -23.00 24.61
C LEU A 454 -9.72 -22.22 24.05
N LYS A 455 -9.50 -21.34 23.09
CA LYS A 455 -10.56 -20.54 22.45
C LYS A 455 -10.65 -20.82 20.96
N SER A 456 -11.88 -20.76 20.42
CA SER A 456 -12.22 -20.98 19.01
C SER A 456 -12.01 -22.42 18.51
N CYS A 457 -12.36 -23.43 19.32
CA CYS A 457 -12.25 -24.84 18.95
C CYS A 457 -13.49 -25.34 18.19
N THR A 458 -13.34 -25.82 16.95
CA THR A 458 -14.48 -26.24 16.11
C THR A 458 -14.85 -27.72 16.24
N ASN A 459 -13.89 -28.65 16.32
CA ASN A 459 -14.14 -30.09 16.51
C ASN A 459 -13.20 -30.71 17.55
N ILE A 460 -13.61 -30.76 18.82
CA ILE A 460 -12.86 -31.49 19.85
C ILE A 460 -13.46 -32.89 20.00
N SER A 461 -12.62 -33.93 19.84
CA SER A 461 -13.02 -35.31 20.13
C SER A 461 -13.38 -35.48 21.62
N SER A 462 -14.49 -36.15 21.90
CA SER A 462 -14.95 -36.49 23.25
C SER A 462 -13.90 -37.27 24.05
N SER A 463 -13.10 -38.12 23.40
CA SER A 463 -12.01 -38.86 24.04
C SER A 463 -10.90 -37.95 24.58
N LEU A 464 -10.64 -36.85 23.88
CA LEU A 464 -9.58 -35.91 24.23
C LEU A 464 -10.01 -34.97 25.37
N VAL A 465 -11.29 -34.60 25.39
CA VAL A 465 -11.90 -33.88 26.54
C VAL A 465 -11.79 -34.72 27.81
N VAL A 466 -12.08 -36.02 27.72
CA VAL A 466 -11.95 -36.95 28.86
C VAL A 466 -10.50 -37.07 29.32
N TRP A 467 -9.55 -37.18 28.39
CA TRP A 467 -8.12 -37.24 28.72
C TRP A 467 -7.60 -35.96 29.40
N LEU A 468 -7.99 -34.78 28.91
CA LEU A 468 -7.64 -33.49 29.53
C LEU A 468 -8.28 -33.34 30.92
N SER A 469 -9.50 -33.82 31.09
CA SER A 469 -10.22 -33.81 32.36
C SER A 469 -9.61 -34.75 33.42
N ASN A 470 -8.83 -35.75 32.99
CA ASN A 470 -8.17 -36.71 33.88
C ASN A 470 -6.74 -36.30 34.28
N GLN A 471 -6.25 -35.13 33.84
CA GLN A 471 -4.94 -34.62 34.28
C GLN A 471 -5.02 -34.15 35.74
N SER A 472 -4.18 -34.73 36.60
CA SER A 472 -4.21 -34.52 38.06
C SER A 472 -3.67 -33.16 38.52
N LYS A 473 -2.82 -32.52 37.72
CA LYS A 473 -2.19 -31.23 38.04
C LYS A 473 -2.92 -30.01 37.46
N LEU A 474 -3.92 -30.24 36.61
CA LEU A 474 -4.68 -29.19 35.95
C LEU A 474 -5.84 -28.75 36.84
N GLU A 475 -5.70 -27.57 37.46
CA GLU A 475 -6.65 -26.96 38.40
C GLU A 475 -7.82 -26.28 37.67
N ASP A 476 -7.57 -25.67 36.52
CA ASP A 476 -8.56 -24.90 35.74
C ASP A 476 -8.48 -25.23 34.23
N LEU A 477 -9.57 -25.73 33.66
CA LEU A 477 -9.73 -26.00 32.23
C LEU A 477 -10.95 -25.25 31.70
N SER A 478 -10.75 -24.36 30.74
CA SER A 478 -11.84 -23.70 30.00
C SER A 478 -11.64 -23.84 28.51
N VAL A 479 -12.64 -24.38 27.82
CA VAL A 479 -12.61 -24.62 26.37
C VAL A 479 -13.80 -23.94 25.73
N TYR A 480 -13.56 -23.05 24.77
CA TYR A 480 -14.57 -22.26 24.09
C TYR A 480 -14.65 -22.58 22.60
N ASN A 481 -15.86 -22.73 22.06
CA ASN A 481 -16.16 -22.74 20.63
C ASN A 481 -16.88 -21.43 20.28
N GLY A 482 -16.19 -20.52 19.59
CA GLY A 482 -16.65 -19.13 19.49
C GLY A 482 -16.76 -18.49 20.88
N ASP A 483 -17.93 -17.96 21.21
CA ASP A 483 -18.25 -17.38 22.54
C ASP A 483 -18.88 -18.40 23.51
N LEU A 484 -19.14 -19.64 23.07
CA LEU A 484 -19.76 -20.68 23.89
C LEU A 484 -18.71 -21.51 24.64
N GLU A 485 -18.80 -21.57 25.97
CA GLU A 485 -17.96 -22.46 26.79
C GLU A 485 -18.48 -23.90 26.68
N VAL A 486 -17.65 -24.78 26.12
CA VAL A 486 -17.99 -26.19 25.84
C VAL A 486 -17.53 -27.11 26.98
N VAL A 487 -16.44 -26.77 27.67
CA VAL A 487 -15.91 -27.55 28.80
C VAL A 487 -15.35 -26.60 29.86
N ALA A 488 -15.79 -26.78 31.12
CA ALA A 488 -15.29 -26.04 32.28
C ALA A 488 -14.99 -27.00 33.45
N ARG A 489 -13.74 -27.02 33.94
CA ARG A 489 -13.36 -27.67 35.20
C ARG A 489 -12.64 -26.64 36.06
N LYS A 490 -13.28 -26.20 37.15
CA LYS A 490 -12.67 -25.30 38.15
C LYS A 490 -12.53 -26.04 39.47
N SER A 491 -11.30 -26.26 39.95
CA SER A 491 -11.11 -26.68 41.33
C SER A 491 -11.46 -25.51 42.28
N ARG A 492 -12.26 -25.78 43.32
CA ARG A 492 -12.65 -24.77 44.33
C ARG A 492 -11.41 -24.21 45.03
N PRO A 493 -11.37 -22.91 45.40
CA PRO A 493 -10.30 -22.38 46.22
C PRO A 493 -10.33 -23.05 47.60
N THR A 494 -9.20 -23.63 48.01
CA THR A 494 -9.01 -24.13 49.37
C THR A 494 -9.11 -22.97 50.36
N LEU A 495 -10.17 -22.97 51.18
CA LEU A 495 -10.32 -22.14 52.36
C LEU A 495 -9.16 -22.39 53.32
N LEU A 496 -8.20 -21.46 53.41
CA LEU A 496 -7.32 -21.32 54.57
C LEU A 496 -7.95 -20.32 55.53
N ASN A 497 -9.01 -20.76 56.21
CA ASN A 497 -9.39 -20.18 57.50
C ASN A 497 -8.43 -20.74 58.55
N ARG A 498 -7.39 -19.99 58.89
CA ARG A 498 -6.78 -20.05 60.22
C ARG A 498 -7.04 -18.71 60.91
N SER A 499 -8.09 -18.72 61.72
CA SER A 499 -8.23 -17.88 62.89
C SER A 499 -6.92 -17.88 63.70
N ARG A 500 -6.26 -16.73 63.79
CA ARG A 500 -5.44 -16.37 64.95
C ARG A 500 -5.97 -15.04 65.46
N GLY A 501 -6.71 -15.11 66.57
CA GLY A 501 -6.93 -13.97 67.44
C GLY A 501 -5.63 -13.65 68.19
N PHE A 502 -5.39 -12.35 68.35
CA PHE A 502 -4.64 -11.68 69.42
C PHE A 502 -5.32 -10.30 69.49
N GLY A 503 -5.92 -9.82 70.59
CA GLY A 503 -5.76 -10.26 71.98
C GLY A 503 -4.39 -9.89 72.48
#